data_AF-A0A9P8Y0V7-F1
#
_entry.id   AF-A0A9P8Y0V7-F1
#
_cell.length_a   1.000
_cell.length_b   1.000
_cell.length_c   1.000
_cell.angle_alpha   90.00
_cell.angle_beta   90.00
_cell.angle_gamma   90.00
#
_symmetry.space_group_name_H-M   'P 1'
#
loop_
_entity.id
_entity.type
_entity.pdbx_description
1 polymer ?
#
loop_
_entity_poly.entity_id
_entity_poly.type
_entity_poly.pdbx_seq_one_letter_code
_entity_poly.pdbx_strand_id
1 'polypeptide(L)'
;MAEPPPPTVLAHKTAFLTAQTLQLSQPLAPSQHWQRSNADSDAASLSQKTLEDALTRLNHLLQQHSRRVYAPQASRHVAEQIERLLLDSADRYIAGRRQEGEDGGDKDGADIGDDALRIGADLTTHAMISSLPENWFAAYPAQAEAHPAEAQRYQDLAASLTSLSARRTQASQRVERLRKMKALLQPFSTVAQNEQAESSGAGGVSGSSVQENLITRNGDVEKELERMRMLLVRVSGRLAQLPPSRADRSGADVRMRNARDHDADGEEDDFVQDLDVLERNKVASLLDGF
;
A
#
# COMPACT_ATOMS: atom_id res chain seq x y z
N MET A 1 20.73 -7.94 23.58
CA MET A 1 20.49 -6.62 24.21
C MET A 1 20.07 -5.69 23.10
N ALA A 2 18.85 -5.15 23.15
CA ALA A 2 18.35 -4.27 22.10
C ALA A 2 19.03 -2.90 22.23
N GLU A 3 19.58 -2.41 21.12
CA GLU A 3 20.14 -1.07 21.03
C GLU A 3 19.03 -0.02 21.29
N PRO A 4 19.28 1.01 22.10
CA PRO A 4 18.27 2.04 22.35
C PRO A 4 17.92 2.73 21.03
N PRO A 5 16.65 3.07 20.79
CA PRO A 5 16.24 3.73 19.55
C PRO A 5 17.03 5.04 19.39
N PRO A 6 17.38 5.42 18.14
CA PRO A 6 18.12 6.65 17.88
C PRO A 6 17.36 7.85 18.47
N PRO A 7 18.03 8.75 19.18
CA PRO A 7 17.38 9.87 19.85
C PRO A 7 16.69 10.77 18.81
N THR A 8 15.39 11.01 19.00
CA THR A 8 14.60 11.87 18.11
C THR A 8 15.03 13.33 18.25
N VAL A 9 14.71 14.18 17.26
CA VAL A 9 14.98 15.62 17.32
C VAL A 9 14.32 16.25 18.56
N LEU A 10 13.10 15.81 18.89
CA LEU A 10 12.41 16.20 20.12
C LEU A 10 13.19 15.78 21.38
N ALA A 11 13.76 14.57 21.40
CA ALA A 11 14.59 14.10 22.52
C ALA A 11 15.85 14.97 22.71
N HIS A 12 16.48 15.42 21.63
CA HIS A 12 17.62 16.34 21.71
C HIS A 12 17.23 17.72 22.24
N LYS A 13 16.12 18.29 21.75
CA LYS A 13 15.62 19.59 22.21
C LYS A 13 15.24 19.57 23.68
N THR A 14 14.54 18.52 24.11
CA THR A 14 14.19 18.34 25.52
C THR A 14 15.43 18.13 26.39
N ALA A 15 16.38 17.29 25.96
CA ALA A 15 17.65 17.10 26.66
C ALA A 15 18.42 18.43 26.80
N PHE A 16 18.51 19.23 25.74
CA PHE A 16 19.12 20.55 25.79
C PHE A 16 18.43 21.47 26.81
N LEU A 17 17.10 21.59 26.76
CA LEU A 17 16.35 22.41 27.72
C LEU A 17 16.54 21.93 29.16
N THR A 18 16.60 20.61 29.39
CA THR A 18 16.85 20.06 30.72
C THR A 18 18.27 20.37 31.21
N ALA A 19 19.27 20.31 30.32
CA ALA A 19 20.64 20.65 30.65
C ALA A 19 20.80 22.14 31.00
N GLN A 20 20.19 23.02 30.20
CA GLN A 20 20.18 24.46 30.47
C GLN A 20 19.45 24.79 31.79
N THR A 21 18.32 24.12 32.04
CA THR A 21 17.58 24.27 33.31
C THR A 21 18.42 23.80 34.50
N LEU A 22 19.21 22.73 34.34
CA LEU A 22 20.09 22.22 35.39
C LEU A 22 21.24 23.21 35.68
N GLN A 23 21.81 23.82 34.64
CA GLN A 23 22.82 24.87 34.79
C GLN A 23 22.25 26.10 35.52
N LEU A 24 21.05 26.54 35.15
CA LEU A 24 20.39 27.69 35.79
C LEU A 24 19.88 27.39 37.21
N SER A 25 19.66 26.13 37.54
CA SER A 25 19.20 25.71 38.88
C SER A 25 20.33 25.29 39.82
N GLN A 26 21.58 25.51 39.42
CA GLN A 26 22.75 25.24 40.26
C GLN A 26 22.69 26.10 41.54
N PRO A 27 22.97 25.54 42.73
CA PRO A 27 22.97 26.31 43.96
C PRO A 27 24.00 27.43 43.88
N LEU A 28 23.57 28.63 44.25
CA LEU A 28 24.42 29.80 44.29
C LEU A 28 25.38 29.67 45.48
N ALA A 29 26.66 29.87 45.19
CA ALA A 29 27.71 30.00 46.18
C ALA A 29 28.37 31.37 46.02
N PRO A 30 28.65 32.08 47.13
CA PRO A 30 29.37 33.34 47.08
C PRO A 30 30.78 33.10 46.50
N SER A 31 31.24 34.02 45.65
CA SER A 31 32.58 33.92 45.07
C SER A 31 33.65 34.10 46.14
N GLN A 32 34.80 33.44 45.95
CA GLN A 32 35.96 33.56 46.84
C GLN A 32 36.44 35.02 47.00
N HIS A 33 36.30 35.82 45.94
CA HIS A 33 36.63 37.24 45.96
C HIS A 33 35.67 38.04 46.86
N TRP A 34 34.37 37.75 46.78
CA TRP A 34 33.37 38.39 47.63
C TRP A 34 33.57 38.02 49.11
N GLN A 35 33.88 36.75 49.40
CA GLN A 35 34.13 36.28 50.76
C GLN A 35 35.31 37.02 51.43
N ARG A 36 36.40 37.22 50.69
CA ARG A 36 37.57 37.99 51.17
C ARG A 36 37.20 39.45 51.45
N SER A 37 36.51 40.10 50.51
CA SER A 37 36.07 41.49 50.68
C SER A 37 35.11 41.69 51.85
N ASN A 38 34.24 40.71 52.13
CA ASN A 38 33.32 40.74 53.28
C ASN A 38 34.06 40.53 54.61
N ALA A 39 35.14 39.74 54.62
CA ALA A 39 35.98 39.52 55.80
C ALA A 39 36.87 40.73 56.11
N ASP A 40 37.34 41.45 55.08
CA ASP A 40 38.18 42.64 55.22
C ASP A 40 37.38 43.91 55.63
N SER A 41 36.05 43.83 55.66
CA SER A 41 35.16 44.96 55.96
C SER A 41 34.77 45.01 57.45
N ASP A 42 35.58 45.66 58.28
CA ASP A 42 35.40 45.71 59.75
C ASP A 42 34.08 46.37 60.23
N ALA A 43 33.49 47.28 59.45
CA ALA A 43 32.31 48.05 59.87
C ALA A 43 30.96 47.49 59.39
N ALA A 44 30.95 46.56 58.43
CA ALA A 44 29.73 46.09 57.77
C ALA A 44 29.79 44.59 57.36
N SER A 45 30.71 43.82 57.94
CA SER A 45 30.85 42.39 57.64
C SER A 45 29.56 41.64 57.99
N LEU A 46 28.97 40.98 56.99
CA LEU A 46 27.81 40.14 57.20
C LEU A 46 28.23 38.89 57.97
N SER A 47 27.50 38.57 59.05
CA SER A 47 27.79 37.36 59.83
C SER A 47 27.66 36.11 58.94
N GLN A 48 28.62 35.20 59.04
CA GLN A 48 28.65 34.00 58.20
C GLN A 48 27.38 33.15 58.39
N LYS A 49 26.84 33.11 59.61
CA LYS A 49 25.60 32.39 59.92
C LYS A 49 24.37 33.00 59.23
N THR A 50 24.25 34.33 59.19
CA THR A 50 23.14 34.99 58.48
C THR A 50 23.27 34.83 56.97
N LEU A 51 24.50 34.82 56.45
CA LEU A 51 24.77 34.55 55.04
C LEU A 51 24.37 33.13 54.65
N GLU A 52 24.78 32.13 55.44
CA GLU A 52 24.43 30.72 55.20
C GLU A 52 22.90 30.50 55.28
N ASP A 53 22.20 31.09 56.25
CA ASP A 53 20.72 31.00 56.32
C ASP A 53 20.05 31.70 55.11
N ALA A 54 20.54 32.88 54.71
CA ALA A 54 20.01 33.56 53.52
C ALA A 54 20.25 32.76 52.23
N LEU A 55 21.45 32.19 52.06
CA LEU A 55 21.81 31.38 50.89
C LEU A 55 21.02 30.08 50.84
N THR A 56 20.84 29.40 51.98
CA THR A 56 20.03 28.16 52.02
C THR A 56 18.57 28.44 51.67
N ARG A 57 17.98 29.53 52.18
CA ARG A 57 16.63 29.97 51.80
C ARG A 57 16.53 30.33 50.31
N LEU A 58 17.48 31.08 49.78
CA LEU A 58 17.51 31.46 48.37
C LEU A 58 17.64 30.23 47.46
N ASN A 59 18.56 29.32 47.78
CA ASN A 59 18.74 28.08 47.03
C ASN A 59 17.49 27.19 47.11
N HIS A 60 16.80 27.16 48.25
CA HIS A 60 15.54 26.45 48.37
C HIS A 60 14.44 27.05 47.50
N LEU A 61 14.28 28.38 47.50
CA LEU A 61 13.33 29.08 46.63
C LEU A 61 13.64 28.88 45.15
N LEU A 62 14.92 28.90 44.77
CA LEU A 62 15.37 28.67 43.41
C LEU A 62 15.06 27.23 42.95
N GLN A 63 15.27 26.23 43.80
CA GLN A 63 14.86 24.85 43.52
C GLN A 63 13.34 24.66 43.43
N GLN A 64 12.58 25.35 44.29
CA GLN A 64 11.12 25.33 44.21
C GLN A 64 10.63 25.97 42.90
N HIS A 65 11.21 27.10 42.52
CA HIS A 65 10.89 27.79 41.28
C HIS A 65 11.24 26.92 40.06
N SER A 66 12.43 26.32 40.03
CA SER A 66 12.86 25.49 38.90
C SER A 66 11.95 24.27 38.71
N ARG A 67 11.54 23.61 39.80
CA ARG A 67 10.59 22.49 39.75
C ARG A 67 9.19 22.89 39.29
N ARG A 68 8.72 24.09 39.68
CA ARG A 68 7.37 24.56 39.36
C ARG A 68 7.26 25.11 37.93
N VAL A 69 8.26 25.87 37.48
CA VAL A 69 8.26 26.54 36.17
C VAL A 69 8.75 25.61 35.07
N TYR A 70 9.81 24.84 35.33
CA TYR A 70 10.42 23.92 34.36
C TYR A 70 10.05 22.47 34.67
N ALA A 71 8.75 22.22 34.85
CA ALA A 71 8.25 20.85 34.97
C ALA A 71 8.63 20.04 33.71
N PRO A 72 8.93 18.73 33.80
CA PRO A 72 9.33 17.92 32.65
C PRO A 72 8.31 17.94 31.48
N GLN A 73 7.03 18.09 31.79
CA GLN A 73 5.97 18.23 30.77
C GLN A 73 6.02 19.60 30.08
N ALA A 74 6.36 20.66 30.82
CA ALA A 74 6.49 22.00 30.26
C ALA A 74 7.71 22.11 29.35
N SER A 75 8.86 21.53 29.73
CA SER A 75 10.06 21.51 28.88
C SER A 75 9.82 20.71 27.60
N ARG A 76 9.08 19.60 27.67
CA ARG A 76 8.62 18.85 26.50
C ARG A 76 7.72 19.69 25.60
N HIS A 77 6.71 20.34 26.16
CA HIS A 77 5.79 21.17 25.39
C HIS A 77 6.51 22.34 24.68
N VAL A 78 7.45 23.00 25.36
CA VAL A 78 8.28 24.05 24.74
C VAL A 78 9.13 23.48 23.60
N ALA A 79 9.72 22.29 23.78
CA ALA A 79 10.46 21.63 22.70
C ALA A 79 9.56 21.33 21.48
N GLU A 80 8.32 20.88 21.71
CA GLU A 80 7.32 20.66 20.65
C GLU A 80 6.90 21.98 19.98
N GLN A 81 6.77 23.08 20.73
CA GLN A 81 6.47 24.39 20.15
C GLN A 81 7.61 24.91 19.28
N ILE A 82 8.86 24.78 19.74
CA ILE A 82 10.05 25.14 18.95
C ILE A 82 10.12 24.28 17.68
N GLU A 83 9.79 23.00 17.78
CA GLU A 83 9.68 22.13 16.62
C GLU A 83 8.60 22.60 15.65
N ARG A 84 7.38 22.86 16.11
CA ARG A 84 6.30 23.39 15.26
C ARG A 84 6.68 24.70 14.58
N LEU A 85 7.30 25.63 15.30
CA LEU A 85 7.76 26.90 14.73
C LEU A 85 8.85 26.71 13.69
N LEU A 86 9.79 25.80 13.92
CA LEU A 86 10.83 25.49 12.95
C LEU A 86 10.23 24.88 11.69
N LEU A 87 9.31 23.92 11.84
CA LEU A 87 8.60 23.30 10.72
C LEU A 87 7.79 24.33 9.93
N ASP A 88 7.01 25.17 10.61
CA ASP A 88 6.23 26.25 10.01
C ASP A 88 7.13 27.32 9.33
N SER A 89 8.31 27.61 9.89
CA SER A 89 9.29 28.47 9.23
C SER A 89 9.90 27.86 7.97
N ALA A 90 10.12 26.53 7.98
CA ALA A 90 10.61 25.80 6.82
C ALA A 90 9.54 25.74 5.74
N ASP A 91 8.29 25.46 6.09
CA ASP A 91 7.15 25.47 5.18
C ASP A 91 6.98 26.85 4.53
N ARG A 92 7.08 27.94 5.31
CA ARG A 92 7.06 29.31 4.76
C ARG A 92 8.23 29.61 3.83
N TYR A 93 9.43 29.12 4.16
CA TYR A 93 10.61 29.31 3.31
C TYR A 93 10.45 28.59 1.96
N ILE A 94 9.94 27.35 1.98
CA ILE A 94 9.64 26.57 0.77
C ILE A 94 8.52 27.26 -0.03
N ALA A 95 7.43 27.67 0.63
CA ALA A 95 6.32 28.34 -0.03
C ALA A 95 6.70 29.71 -0.63
N GLY A 96 7.55 30.49 0.05
CA GLY A 96 8.07 31.76 -0.46
C GLY A 96 8.94 31.60 -1.70
N ARG A 97 9.74 30.53 -1.76
CA ARG A 97 10.52 30.18 -2.95
C ARG A 97 9.62 29.81 -4.15
N ARG A 98 8.49 29.14 -3.90
CA ARG A 98 7.49 28.85 -4.94
C ARG A 98 6.86 30.12 -5.52
N GLN A 99 6.67 31.16 -4.71
CA GLN A 99 6.07 32.43 -5.14
C GLN A 99 7.07 33.35 -5.88
N GLU A 100 8.35 33.34 -5.51
CA GLU A 100 9.40 34.12 -6.20
C GLU A 100 9.78 33.52 -7.58
N GLY A 101 9.54 32.22 -7.80
CA GLY A 101 9.75 31.55 -9.09
C GLY A 101 8.66 31.77 -10.14
N GLU A 102 7.58 32.47 -9.81
CA GLU A 102 6.43 32.65 -10.72
C GLU A 102 6.52 33.91 -11.61
N ASP A 103 7.37 34.89 -11.29
CA ASP A 103 7.47 36.18 -12.01
C ASP A 103 8.84 36.44 -12.68
N GLY A 104 9.77 35.48 -12.59
CA GLY A 104 11.10 35.55 -13.21
C GLY A 104 11.35 34.32 -14.08
N GLY A 105 11.23 34.47 -15.39
CA GLY A 105 11.37 33.37 -16.35
C GLY A 105 12.72 32.65 -16.27
N ASP A 106 12.68 31.41 -15.77
CA ASP A 106 13.51 30.29 -16.24
C ASP A 106 12.86 28.98 -15.78
N LYS A 107 12.14 28.33 -16.69
CA LYS A 107 11.39 27.07 -16.47
C LYS A 107 12.28 25.82 -16.56
N ASP A 108 13.52 25.89 -16.08
CA ASP A 108 14.46 24.76 -16.12
C ASP A 108 14.79 24.19 -14.72
N GLY A 109 14.30 24.81 -13.64
CA GLY A 109 14.39 24.32 -12.27
C GLY A 109 13.12 23.57 -11.87
N ALA A 110 12.98 22.35 -12.37
CA ALA A 110 11.80 21.51 -12.23
C ALA A 110 11.21 21.45 -10.79
N ASP A 111 9.90 21.65 -10.68
CA ASP A 111 8.98 21.48 -9.53
C ASP A 111 8.94 20.00 -9.02
N ILE A 112 10.02 19.24 -9.22
CA ILE A 112 10.08 17.77 -9.11
C ILE A 112 10.31 17.28 -7.67
N GLY A 113 10.80 18.13 -6.76
CA GLY A 113 11.20 17.70 -5.41
C GLY A 113 10.37 18.22 -4.24
N ASP A 114 9.58 19.28 -4.43
CA ASP A 114 8.99 20.03 -3.30
C ASP A 114 7.80 19.33 -2.66
N ASP A 115 7.04 18.55 -3.43
CA ASP A 115 5.92 17.78 -2.89
C ASP A 115 6.39 16.51 -2.16
N ALA A 116 7.54 15.94 -2.55
CA ALA A 116 8.11 14.71 -2.00
C ALA A 116 8.77 14.92 -0.63
N LEU A 117 9.36 16.10 -0.40
CA LEU A 117 10.09 16.46 0.81
C LEU A 117 9.24 17.27 1.81
N ARG A 118 7.92 17.38 1.58
CA ARG A 118 7.01 18.02 2.53
C ARG A 118 7.18 17.44 3.93
N ILE A 119 7.14 18.31 4.93
CA ILE A 119 7.15 17.91 6.33
C ILE A 119 5.93 17.01 6.59
N GLY A 120 6.18 15.74 6.92
CA GLY A 120 5.13 14.72 7.10
C GLY A 120 4.86 13.83 5.87
N ALA A 121 5.66 13.94 4.80
CA ALA A 121 5.62 13.02 3.67
C ALA A 121 5.85 11.57 4.13
N ASP A 122 4.93 10.68 3.76
CA ASP A 122 5.05 9.25 4.06
C ASP A 122 6.02 8.58 3.08
N LEU A 123 7.28 8.46 3.51
CA LEU A 123 8.36 7.78 2.81
C LEU A 123 8.19 6.26 2.73
N THR A 124 7.07 5.70 3.17
CA THR A 124 6.76 4.29 2.93
C THR A 124 6.06 4.06 1.59
N THR A 125 5.50 5.10 0.98
CA THR A 125 4.77 4.99 -0.28
C THR A 125 5.72 5.02 -1.48
N HIS A 126 5.54 4.09 -2.43
CA HIS A 126 6.42 4.00 -3.61
C HIS A 126 6.40 5.28 -4.44
N ALA A 127 5.24 5.93 -4.57
CA ALA A 127 5.09 7.18 -5.32
C ALA A 127 5.95 8.32 -4.75
N MET A 128 5.99 8.46 -3.42
CA MET A 128 6.82 9.48 -2.76
C MET A 128 8.30 9.13 -2.83
N ILE A 129 8.66 7.84 -2.74
CA ILE A 129 10.05 7.41 -2.89
C ILE A 129 10.54 7.69 -4.32
N SER A 130 9.69 7.49 -5.34
CA SER A 130 10.05 7.76 -6.75
C SER A 130 10.13 9.24 -7.09
N SER A 131 9.48 10.12 -6.33
CA SER A 131 9.60 11.58 -6.51
C SER A 131 10.79 12.18 -5.76
N LEU A 132 11.54 11.39 -4.98
CA LEU A 132 12.77 11.86 -4.36
C LEU A 132 13.85 12.10 -5.44
N PRO A 133 14.60 13.21 -5.35
CA PRO A 133 15.78 13.42 -6.17
C PRO A 133 16.80 12.30 -5.99
N GLU A 134 17.36 11.78 -7.07
CA GLU A 134 18.39 10.73 -6.99
C GLU A 134 19.68 11.25 -6.32
N ASN A 135 19.98 12.53 -6.48
CA ASN A 135 21.13 13.19 -5.88
C ASN A 135 20.75 14.56 -5.27
N TRP A 136 21.28 14.84 -4.08
CA TRP A 136 21.13 16.15 -3.43
C TRP A 136 21.67 17.28 -4.31
N PHE A 137 22.73 17.01 -5.09
CA PHE A 137 23.39 17.99 -5.94
C PHE A 137 22.49 18.52 -7.08
N ALA A 138 21.62 17.68 -7.67
CA ALA A 138 20.73 18.16 -8.73
C ALA A 138 19.58 19.01 -8.17
N ALA A 139 19.10 18.69 -6.96
CA ALA A 139 18.02 19.45 -6.34
C ALA A 139 18.51 20.76 -5.71
N TYR A 140 19.65 20.73 -5.01
CA TYR A 140 20.17 21.89 -4.25
C TYR A 140 21.70 21.99 -4.36
N PRO A 141 22.25 22.48 -5.48
CA PRO A 141 23.68 22.52 -5.73
C PRO A 141 24.44 23.38 -4.70
N ALA A 142 23.92 24.55 -4.34
CA ALA A 142 24.55 25.44 -3.36
C ALA A 142 24.65 24.84 -1.94
N GLN A 143 23.70 23.98 -1.56
CA GLN A 143 23.70 23.31 -0.26
C GLN A 143 24.57 22.04 -0.28
N ALA A 144 24.60 21.34 -1.41
CA ALA A 144 25.48 20.19 -1.59
C ALA A 144 26.97 20.57 -1.49
N GLU A 145 27.34 21.75 -1.98
CA GLU A 145 28.70 22.28 -1.86
C GLU A 145 29.05 22.70 -0.42
N ALA A 146 28.08 23.27 0.32
CA ALA A 146 28.27 23.66 1.72
C ALA A 146 28.36 22.44 2.67
N HIS A 147 27.64 21.36 2.37
CA HIS A 147 27.53 20.18 3.23
C HIS A 147 27.78 18.86 2.45
N PRO A 148 29.03 18.59 2.02
CA PRO A 148 29.33 17.42 1.18
C PRO A 148 29.11 16.08 1.89
N ALA A 149 29.36 16.01 3.21
CA ALA A 149 29.16 14.78 3.99
C ALA A 149 27.68 14.41 4.13
N GLU A 150 26.78 15.39 4.16
CA GLU A 150 25.34 15.17 4.25
C GLU A 150 24.76 14.76 2.90
N ALA A 151 25.28 15.34 1.81
CA ALA A 151 24.93 14.94 0.45
C ALA A 151 25.25 13.46 0.17
N GLN A 152 26.40 12.96 0.64
CA GLN A 152 26.74 11.52 0.53
C GLN A 152 25.78 10.64 1.34
N ARG A 153 25.50 11.01 2.59
CA ARG A 153 24.54 10.28 3.44
C ARG A 153 23.15 10.20 2.81
N TYR A 154 22.71 11.28 2.17
CA TYR A 154 21.45 11.29 1.44
C TYR A 154 21.44 10.29 0.30
N GLN A 155 22.51 10.25 -0.50
CA GLN A 155 22.62 9.30 -1.62
C GLN A 155 22.55 7.84 -1.14
N ASP A 156 23.28 7.51 -0.07
CA ASP A 156 23.25 6.17 0.53
C ASP A 156 21.84 5.80 1.03
N LEU A 157 21.16 6.72 1.70
CA LEU A 157 19.80 6.52 2.21
C LEU A 157 18.77 6.43 1.08
N ALA A 158 18.86 7.27 0.05
CA ALA A 158 17.98 7.24 -1.12
C ALA A 158 18.14 5.92 -1.88
N ALA A 159 19.37 5.44 -2.09
CA ALA A 159 19.64 4.13 -2.68
C ALA A 159 19.09 2.98 -1.82
N SER A 160 19.21 3.08 -0.49
CA SER A 160 18.64 2.09 0.43
C SER A 160 17.11 2.05 0.32
N LEU A 161 16.45 3.22 0.33
CA LEU A 161 14.99 3.35 0.26
C LEU A 161 14.43 2.80 -1.06
N THR A 162 15.05 3.11 -2.20
CA THR A 162 14.64 2.58 -3.50
C THR A 162 14.82 1.06 -3.58
N SER A 163 15.90 0.51 -3.01
CA SER A 163 16.11 -0.94 -2.95
C SER A 163 15.07 -1.65 -2.07
N LEU A 164 14.68 -1.05 -0.95
CA LEU A 164 13.68 -1.58 -0.03
C LEU A 164 12.27 -1.48 -0.62
N SER A 165 11.95 -0.38 -1.30
CA SER A 165 10.67 -0.21 -1.99
C SER A 165 10.50 -1.23 -3.11
N ALA A 166 11.56 -1.51 -3.88
CA ALA A 166 11.57 -2.55 -4.91
C ALA A 166 11.34 -3.96 -4.33
N ARG A 167 11.97 -4.27 -3.18
CA ARG A 167 11.72 -5.55 -2.48
C ARG A 167 10.28 -5.66 -1.99
N ARG A 168 9.71 -4.56 -1.48
CA ARG A 168 8.32 -4.50 -1.01
C ARG A 168 7.34 -4.73 -2.16
N THR A 169 7.56 -4.12 -3.32
CA THR A 169 6.68 -4.29 -4.50
C THR A 169 6.78 -5.71 -5.06
N GLN A 170 7.98 -6.31 -5.11
CA GLN A 170 8.13 -7.71 -5.50
C GLN A 170 7.38 -8.66 -4.54
N ALA A 171 7.46 -8.40 -3.23
CA ALA A 171 6.72 -9.19 -2.24
C ALA A 171 5.21 -9.02 -2.38
N SER A 172 4.70 -7.80 -2.62
CA SER A 172 3.27 -7.56 -2.81
C SER A 172 2.75 -8.25 -4.07
N GLN A 173 3.47 -8.18 -5.18
CA GLN A 173 3.14 -8.88 -6.43
C GLN A 173 3.08 -10.40 -6.23
N ARG A 174 4.02 -10.97 -5.47
CA ARG A 174 4.01 -12.40 -5.13
C ARG A 174 2.77 -12.77 -4.30
N VAL A 175 2.43 -11.96 -3.30
CA VAL A 175 1.23 -12.18 -2.48
C VAL A 175 -0.05 -12.08 -3.32
N GLU A 176 -0.14 -11.09 -4.21
CA GLU A 176 -1.27 -10.96 -5.12
C GLU A 176 -1.40 -12.15 -6.08
N ARG A 177 -0.30 -12.61 -6.65
CA ARG A 177 -0.28 -13.83 -7.48
C ARG A 177 -0.79 -15.04 -6.71
N LEU A 178 -0.30 -15.24 -5.48
CA LEU A 178 -0.74 -16.34 -4.63
C LEU A 178 -2.21 -16.20 -4.22
N ARG A 179 -2.71 -14.98 -3.98
CA ARG A 179 -4.13 -14.73 -3.72
C ARG A 179 -4.99 -15.04 -4.94
N LYS A 180 -4.56 -14.66 -6.15
CA LYS A 180 -5.24 -15.00 -7.40
C LYS A 180 -5.28 -16.52 -7.61
N MET A 181 -4.16 -17.21 -7.41
CA MET A 181 -4.11 -18.68 -7.46
C MET A 181 -5.02 -19.32 -6.42
N LYS A 182 -5.05 -18.80 -5.19
CA LYS A 182 -5.97 -19.26 -4.15
C LYS A 182 -7.43 -19.05 -4.54
N ALA A 183 -7.79 -17.93 -5.16
CA ALA A 183 -9.14 -17.66 -5.63
C ALA A 183 -9.56 -18.63 -6.74
N LEU A 184 -8.67 -18.95 -7.69
CA LEU A 184 -8.93 -19.95 -8.73
C LEU A 184 -9.05 -21.38 -8.19
N LEU A 185 -8.33 -21.70 -7.11
CA LEU A 185 -8.39 -23.00 -6.44
C LEU A 185 -9.57 -23.12 -5.44
N GLN A 186 -10.18 -22.01 -5.04
CA GLN A 186 -11.29 -21.99 -4.09
C GLN A 186 -12.47 -22.89 -4.51
N PRO A 187 -12.96 -22.89 -5.76
CA PRO A 187 -14.02 -23.82 -6.18
C PRO A 187 -13.60 -25.29 -6.06
N PHE A 188 -12.33 -25.63 -6.32
CA PHE A 188 -11.83 -27.00 -6.16
C PHE A 188 -11.63 -27.41 -4.70
N SER A 189 -11.35 -26.46 -3.79
CA SER A 189 -11.22 -26.74 -2.36
C SER A 189 -12.54 -27.15 -1.70
N THR A 190 -13.68 -26.69 -2.23
CA THR A 190 -15.02 -27.09 -1.74
C THR A 190 -15.33 -28.55 -2.05
N VAL A 191 -14.74 -29.12 -3.12
CA VAL A 191 -14.86 -30.54 -3.47
C VAL A 191 -14.19 -31.42 -2.41
N ALA A 192 -12.96 -31.08 -2.02
CA ALA A 192 -12.21 -31.82 -1.00
C ALA A 192 -12.79 -31.68 0.41
N GLN A 193 -13.41 -30.53 0.73
CA GLN A 193 -14.10 -30.32 2.01
C GLN A 193 -15.45 -31.04 2.09
N ASN A 194 -16.18 -31.16 0.98
CA ASN A 194 -17.41 -31.95 0.92
C ASN A 194 -17.14 -33.45 1.10
N GLU A 195 -16.03 -34.00 0.59
CA GLU A 195 -15.67 -35.41 0.84
C GLU A 195 -15.41 -35.73 2.32
N GLN A 196 -14.96 -34.75 3.12
CA GLN A 196 -14.81 -34.91 4.57
C GLN A 196 -16.10 -34.62 5.35
N ALA A 197 -16.98 -33.75 4.85
CA ALA A 197 -18.28 -33.46 5.44
C ALA A 197 -19.33 -34.56 5.18
N GLU A 198 -19.18 -35.41 4.16
CA GLU A 198 -20.05 -36.57 3.93
C GLU A 198 -19.92 -37.65 5.03
N SER A 199 -18.88 -37.61 5.86
CA SER A 199 -18.77 -38.45 7.07
C SER A 199 -19.60 -37.94 8.26
N SER A 200 -20.11 -36.71 8.20
CA SER A 200 -21.00 -36.11 9.19
C SER A 200 -22.35 -35.81 8.53
N GLY A 201 -23.30 -36.75 8.62
CA GLY A 201 -24.58 -36.76 7.90
C GLY A 201 -25.55 -35.59 8.22
N ALA A 202 -25.18 -34.38 7.85
CA ALA A 202 -26.04 -33.19 7.88
C ALA A 202 -26.11 -32.61 6.46
N GLY A 203 -27.22 -32.92 5.77
CA GLY A 203 -27.52 -32.43 4.44
C GLY A 203 -27.53 -30.90 4.38
N GLY A 204 -26.57 -30.34 3.64
CA GLY A 204 -26.47 -28.91 3.36
C GLY A 204 -26.05 -28.72 1.91
N VAL A 205 -27.02 -28.40 1.06
CA VAL A 205 -26.89 -28.15 -0.37
C VAL A 205 -25.97 -26.94 -0.61
N SER A 206 -24.76 -27.18 -1.12
CA SER A 206 -23.94 -26.18 -1.84
C SER A 206 -22.98 -26.92 -2.76
N GLY A 207 -23.56 -27.53 -3.79
CA GLY A 207 -22.88 -28.36 -4.77
C GLY A 207 -22.32 -27.59 -5.96
N SER A 208 -21.74 -26.39 -5.80
CA SER A 208 -21.05 -25.73 -6.93
C SER A 208 -19.67 -26.34 -7.23
N SER A 209 -19.50 -27.63 -6.97
CA SER A 209 -18.40 -28.44 -7.47
C SER A 209 -18.59 -28.61 -8.98
N VAL A 210 -17.50 -28.49 -9.73
CA VAL A 210 -17.36 -28.40 -11.21
C VAL A 210 -17.99 -29.57 -12.00
N GLN A 211 -18.79 -30.45 -11.39
CA GLN A 211 -19.26 -31.71 -11.96
C GLN A 211 -20.79 -31.91 -11.96
N GLU A 212 -21.61 -30.86 -11.86
CA GLU A 212 -23.08 -31.01 -12.00
C GLU A 212 -23.50 -31.57 -13.39
N ASN A 213 -22.63 -31.46 -14.40
CA ASN A 213 -22.86 -31.98 -15.75
C ASN A 213 -22.11 -33.29 -16.08
N LEU A 214 -21.49 -33.95 -15.09
CA LEU A 214 -20.99 -35.29 -15.34
C LEU A 214 -22.22 -36.20 -15.56
N ILE A 215 -22.31 -36.79 -16.76
CA ILE A 215 -23.21 -37.92 -17.06
C ILE A 215 -22.69 -39.08 -16.21
N THR A 216 -23.05 -39.08 -14.93
CA THR A 216 -22.76 -40.17 -14.03
C THR A 216 -23.54 -41.38 -14.53
N ARG A 217 -22.92 -42.55 -14.47
CA ARG A 217 -23.62 -43.82 -14.69
C ARG A 217 -24.69 -43.91 -13.61
N ASN A 218 -25.96 -43.88 -13.98
CA ASN A 218 -27.18 -43.67 -13.17
C ASN A 218 -27.61 -42.21 -12.89
N GLY A 219 -27.13 -41.22 -13.64
CA GLY A 219 -27.53 -39.82 -13.52
C GLY A 219 -28.96 -39.56 -13.98
N ASP A 220 -29.51 -38.39 -13.64
CA ASP A 220 -30.92 -38.08 -13.91
C ASP A 220 -31.25 -38.04 -15.42
N VAL A 221 -30.26 -37.69 -16.25
CA VAL A 221 -30.37 -37.77 -17.72
C VAL A 221 -30.47 -39.23 -18.19
N GLU A 222 -29.74 -40.18 -17.60
CA GLU A 222 -29.81 -41.59 -17.97
C GLU A 222 -31.15 -42.21 -17.55
N LYS A 223 -31.67 -41.85 -16.37
CA LYS A 223 -33.02 -42.25 -15.93
C LYS A 223 -34.10 -41.70 -16.85
N GLU A 224 -33.96 -40.46 -17.31
CA GLU A 224 -34.93 -39.86 -18.22
C GLU A 224 -34.82 -40.45 -19.64
N LEU A 225 -33.61 -40.80 -20.09
CA LEU A 225 -33.40 -41.57 -21.32
C LEU A 225 -33.98 -42.99 -21.21
N GLU A 226 -33.91 -43.64 -20.05
CA GLU A 226 -34.54 -44.94 -19.82
C GLU A 226 -36.07 -44.84 -19.83
N ARG A 227 -36.65 -43.80 -19.21
CA ARG A 227 -38.09 -43.51 -19.33
C ARG A 227 -38.50 -43.25 -20.77
N MET A 228 -37.72 -42.47 -21.52
CA MET A 228 -37.97 -42.24 -22.94
C MET A 228 -37.91 -43.54 -23.74
N ARG A 229 -36.94 -44.43 -23.47
CA ARG A 229 -36.88 -45.75 -24.11
C ARG A 229 -38.10 -46.60 -23.79
N MET A 230 -38.55 -46.64 -22.54
CA MET A 230 -39.79 -47.36 -22.18
C MET A 230 -41.03 -46.75 -22.84
N LEU A 231 -41.11 -45.42 -22.92
CA LEU A 231 -42.20 -44.74 -23.63
C LEU A 231 -42.18 -45.10 -25.12
N LEU A 232 -41.01 -45.12 -25.75
CA LEU A 232 -40.86 -45.42 -27.18
C LEU A 232 -41.25 -46.86 -27.50
N VAL A 233 -40.92 -47.83 -26.64
CA VAL A 233 -41.37 -49.22 -26.74
C VAL A 233 -42.89 -49.32 -26.60
N ARG A 234 -43.49 -48.53 -25.70
CA ARG A 234 -44.95 -48.53 -25.50
C ARG A 234 -45.70 -47.84 -26.65
N VAL A 235 -45.11 -46.78 -27.21
CA VAL A 235 -45.65 -46.04 -28.35
C VAL A 235 -45.50 -46.88 -29.63
N SER A 236 -44.37 -47.54 -29.86
CA SER A 236 -44.20 -48.46 -30.99
C SER A 236 -45.11 -49.68 -30.88
N GLY A 237 -45.30 -50.23 -29.67
CA GLY A 237 -46.25 -51.30 -29.42
C GLY A 237 -47.72 -50.90 -29.66
N ARG A 238 -48.10 -49.66 -29.33
CA ARG A 238 -49.44 -49.11 -29.66
C ARG A 238 -49.58 -48.77 -31.14
N LEU A 239 -48.52 -48.28 -31.79
CA LEU A 239 -48.52 -48.00 -33.23
C LEU A 239 -48.63 -49.29 -34.05
N ALA A 240 -48.03 -50.39 -33.58
CA ALA A 240 -48.17 -51.72 -34.17
C ALA A 240 -49.58 -52.33 -33.98
N GLN A 241 -50.36 -51.83 -33.02
CA GLN A 241 -51.75 -52.22 -32.77
C GLN A 241 -52.77 -51.33 -33.52
N LEU A 242 -52.32 -50.26 -34.19
CA LEU A 242 -53.18 -49.52 -35.11
C LEU A 242 -53.37 -50.34 -36.39
N PRO A 243 -54.62 -50.58 -36.85
CA PRO A 243 -54.83 -51.21 -38.16
C PRO A 243 -54.22 -50.32 -39.25
N PRO A 244 -53.62 -50.91 -40.31
CA PRO A 244 -53.09 -50.11 -41.42
C PRO A 244 -54.23 -49.28 -42.00
N SER A 245 -54.18 -47.97 -41.76
CA SER A 245 -55.11 -47.04 -42.37
C SER A 245 -54.90 -47.12 -43.87
N ARG A 246 -55.98 -47.50 -44.53
CA ARG A 246 -56.11 -47.74 -45.96
C ARG A 246 -55.98 -46.41 -46.71
N ALA A 247 -54.76 -45.92 -46.84
CA ALA A 247 -54.39 -44.85 -47.76
C ALA A 247 -53.60 -45.47 -48.90
N ASP A 248 -54.31 -46.22 -49.76
CA ASP A 248 -53.79 -46.69 -51.03
C ASP A 248 -54.53 -45.90 -52.13
N ARG A 249 -53.74 -45.15 -52.92
CA ARG A 249 -53.94 -44.81 -54.35
C ARG A 249 -55.09 -43.86 -54.73
N SER A 250 -54.72 -42.62 -55.04
CA SER A 250 -55.27 -41.92 -56.22
C SER A 250 -54.41 -40.71 -56.63
N GLY A 251 -53.87 -40.76 -57.86
CA GLY A 251 -53.47 -39.60 -58.66
C GLY A 251 -52.06 -39.06 -58.38
N ALA A 252 -51.25 -38.68 -59.36
CA ALA A 252 -51.39 -38.70 -60.80
C ALA A 252 -49.98 -38.49 -61.39
N ASP A 253 -49.81 -38.96 -62.62
CA ASP A 253 -48.71 -38.65 -63.51
C ASP A 253 -48.24 -37.18 -63.42
N VAL A 254 -46.95 -36.97 -63.14
CA VAL A 254 -46.20 -35.84 -63.72
C VAL A 254 -44.87 -36.39 -64.23
N ARG A 255 -44.88 -36.76 -65.51
CA ARG A 255 -43.68 -36.79 -66.33
C ARG A 255 -43.17 -35.35 -66.45
N MET A 256 -42.01 -35.05 -65.90
CA MET A 256 -41.14 -33.99 -66.40
C MET A 256 -39.73 -34.54 -66.55
N ARG A 257 -39.41 -34.87 -67.80
CA ARG A 257 -38.04 -34.85 -68.31
C ARG A 257 -37.55 -33.41 -68.21
N ASN A 258 -36.37 -33.19 -67.63
CA ASN A 258 -35.35 -32.38 -68.27
C ASN A 258 -33.98 -32.68 -67.68
N ALA A 259 -33.08 -33.06 -68.59
CA ALA A 259 -31.65 -33.11 -68.38
C ALA A 259 -31.10 -31.68 -68.22
N ARG A 260 -30.11 -31.50 -67.34
CA ARG A 260 -28.90 -30.74 -67.67
C ARG A 260 -27.83 -30.89 -66.60
N ASP A 261 -26.64 -31.16 -67.10
CA ASP A 261 -25.35 -31.25 -66.42
C ASP A 261 -25.04 -29.99 -65.61
N HIS A 262 -24.54 -30.18 -64.39
CA HIS A 262 -23.61 -29.24 -63.77
C HIS A 262 -22.74 -29.98 -62.75
N ASP A 263 -21.52 -30.27 -63.17
CA ASP A 263 -20.37 -30.53 -62.31
C ASP A 263 -20.15 -29.31 -61.39
N ALA A 264 -20.03 -29.54 -60.09
CA ALA A 264 -19.47 -28.57 -59.14
C ALA A 264 -18.91 -29.36 -57.95
N ASP A 265 -17.63 -29.69 -58.08
CA ASP A 265 -16.76 -30.11 -56.98
C ASP A 265 -16.58 -28.95 -55.97
N GLY A 266 -16.14 -29.33 -54.77
CA GLY A 266 -16.36 -28.60 -53.53
C GLY A 266 -15.64 -27.27 -53.32
N GLU A 267 -16.28 -26.44 -52.52
CA GLU A 267 -15.66 -25.39 -51.70
C GLU A 267 -16.50 -25.19 -50.43
N GLU A 268 -16.14 -25.88 -49.34
CA GLU A 268 -16.69 -25.60 -47.98
C GLU A 268 -15.58 -25.26 -46.95
N ASP A 269 -14.31 -25.14 -47.36
CA ASP A 269 -13.18 -24.95 -46.42
C ASP A 269 -12.68 -23.49 -46.28
N ASP A 270 -13.19 -22.54 -47.07
CA ASP A 270 -12.61 -21.18 -47.11
C ASP A 270 -13.27 -20.18 -46.12
N PHE A 271 -14.45 -20.49 -45.58
CA PHE A 271 -15.12 -19.60 -44.62
C PHE A 271 -14.62 -19.72 -43.17
N VAL A 272 -13.99 -20.84 -42.80
CA VAL A 272 -13.54 -21.06 -41.41
C VAL A 272 -12.17 -20.41 -41.14
N GLN A 273 -11.29 -20.35 -42.15
CA GLN A 273 -9.98 -19.72 -42.01
C GLN A 273 -10.07 -18.20 -41.86
N ASP A 274 -11.03 -17.56 -42.53
CA ASP A 274 -11.24 -16.11 -42.42
C ASP A 274 -11.69 -15.69 -41.02
N LEU A 275 -12.48 -16.53 -40.33
CA LEU A 275 -12.94 -16.24 -38.98
C LEU A 275 -11.76 -16.28 -37.98
N ASP A 276 -10.91 -17.30 -38.08
CA ASP A 276 -9.73 -17.46 -37.22
C ASP A 276 -8.70 -16.33 -37.42
N VAL A 277 -8.56 -15.83 -38.65
CA VAL A 277 -7.69 -14.70 -38.97
C VAL A 277 -8.26 -13.39 -38.40
N LEU A 278 -9.59 -13.19 -38.49
CA LEU A 278 -10.26 -12.03 -37.90
C LEU A 278 -10.17 -12.03 -36.36
N GLU A 279 -10.30 -13.18 -35.72
CA GLU A 279 -10.16 -13.30 -34.26
C GLU A 279 -8.73 -13.01 -33.80
N ARG A 280 -7.71 -13.50 -34.52
CA ARG A 280 -6.30 -13.19 -34.23
C ARG A 280 -5.99 -11.70 -34.36
N ASN A 281 -6.51 -11.03 -35.39
CA ASN A 281 -6.32 -9.60 -35.58
C ASN A 281 -7.01 -8.78 -34.48
N LYS A 282 -8.16 -9.23 -33.99
CA LYS A 282 -8.86 -8.59 -32.88
C LYS A 282 -8.12 -8.74 -31.55
N VAL A 283 -7.52 -9.90 -31.29
CA VAL A 283 -6.69 -10.14 -30.09
C VAL A 283 -5.39 -9.32 -30.15
N ALA A 284 -4.76 -9.21 -31.32
CA ALA A 284 -3.57 -8.38 -31.50
C ALA A 284 -3.88 -6.89 -31.25
N SER A 285 -5.03 -6.38 -31.75
CA SER A 285 -5.49 -5.02 -31.50
C SER A 285 -5.77 -4.71 -30.02
N LEU A 286 -6.15 -5.72 -29.22
CA LEU A 286 -6.39 -5.53 -27.78
C LEU A 286 -5.09 -5.56 -26.95
N LEU A 287 -4.03 -6.17 -27.48
CA LEU A 287 -2.72 -6.23 -26.81
C LEU A 287 -1.86 -4.99 -27.07
N ASP A 288 -2.06 -4.31 -28.20
CA ASP A 288 -1.35 -3.07 -28.56
C ASP A 288 -1.96 -1.81 -27.90
N GLY A 289 -3.05 -1.98 -27.15
CA GLY A 289 -3.78 -0.93 -26.42
C GLY A 289 -3.51 -0.87 -24.91
N PHE A 290 -2.53 -1.63 -24.41
CA PHE A 290 -2.05 -1.62 -23.02
C PHE A 290 -0.57 -1.27 -22.96
#